data_AF-A0A804KAG5-F1
#
_entry.id   AF-A0A804KAG5-F1
#
_cell.length_a   1.000
_cell.length_b   1.000
_cell.length_c   1.000
_cell.angle_alpha   90.00
_cell.angle_beta   90.00
_cell.angle_gamma   90.00
#
_symmetry.space_group_name_H-M   'P 1'
#
loop_
_entity.id
_entity.type
_entity.pdbx_description
1 polymer ?
#
loop_
_entity_poly.entity_id
_entity_poly.type
_entity_poly.pdbx_seq_one_letter_code
_entity_poly.pdbx_strand_id
1 'polypeptide(L)'
;MKEVAAFLGHVGSKTSCGYGVVTGGLLAWGLCYNDEMSPSQDYCDPNYLYPCVEGVEYYGRGALPVYWNYTYGLIGDALKVDLLNHPEYLEQNATLAFQAAIWRWMTPMKKKQPSAHDVFVGNWKL
;
A
#
# COMPACT_ATOMS: atom_id res chain seq x y z
N MET A 1 4.54 20.88 1.26
CA MET A 1 5.51 20.37 0.27
C MET A 1 6.35 19.20 0.77
N LYS A 2 6.97 19.25 1.97
CA LYS A 2 7.82 18.15 2.48
C LYS A 2 7.11 16.80 2.59
N GLU A 3 5.88 16.79 3.14
CA GLU A 3 5.10 15.56 3.28
C GLU A 3 4.75 14.92 1.93
N VAL A 4 4.31 15.73 0.96
CA VAL A 4 3.99 15.23 -0.39
C VAL A 4 5.23 14.59 -1.04
N ALA A 5 6.40 15.22 -0.93
CA ALA A 5 7.64 14.65 -1.45
C ALA A 5 8.02 13.34 -0.74
N ALA A 6 7.80 13.25 0.57
CA ALA A 6 8.07 12.03 1.32
C ALA A 6 7.11 10.89 0.96
N PHE A 7 5.81 11.20 0.85
CA PHE A 7 4.79 10.25 0.42
C PHE A 7 5.10 9.72 -0.98
N LEU A 8 5.33 10.61 -1.95
CA LEU A 8 5.63 10.22 -3.32
C LEU A 8 6.98 9.50 -3.45
N GLY A 9 7.98 9.89 -2.66
CA GLY A 9 9.26 9.16 -2.59
C GLY A 9 9.07 7.74 -2.05
N HIS A 10 8.20 7.56 -1.05
CA HIS A 10 7.89 6.24 -0.52
C HIS A 10 7.14 5.38 -1.54
N VAL A 11 6.08 5.92 -2.14
CA VAL A 11 5.33 5.33 -3.26
C VAL A 11 6.28 4.89 -4.36
N GLY A 12 7.11 5.81 -4.87
CA GLY A 12 8.03 5.54 -5.96
C GLY A 12 9.05 4.46 -5.62
N SER A 13 9.62 4.46 -4.42
CA SER A 13 10.57 3.42 -4.00
C SER A 13 9.97 2.02 -3.93
N LYS A 14 8.65 1.90 -3.66
CA LYS A 14 7.95 0.61 -3.53
C LYS A 14 7.43 0.06 -4.84
N THR A 15 7.34 0.91 -5.87
CA THR A 15 6.73 0.60 -7.17
C THR A 15 7.71 0.83 -8.32
N SER A 16 9.00 0.94 -8.02
CA SER A 16 10.03 1.28 -9.01
C SER A 16 10.36 0.11 -9.92
N CYS A 17 10.55 0.39 -11.21
CA CYS A 17 11.21 -0.51 -12.16
C CYS A 17 12.58 0.02 -12.63
N GLY A 18 13.10 1.06 -11.97
CA GLY A 18 14.39 1.65 -12.31
C GLY A 18 15.55 0.70 -12.02
N TYR A 19 16.45 0.54 -12.99
CA TYR A 19 17.71 -0.19 -12.86
C TYR A 19 18.91 0.68 -13.23
N GLY A 20 20.14 0.21 -13.00
CA GLY A 20 21.35 1.06 -12.94
C GLY A 20 21.68 1.92 -14.17
N VAL A 21 21.06 1.70 -15.33
CA VAL A 21 21.36 2.43 -16.59
C VAL A 21 20.12 3.01 -17.27
N VAL A 22 19.00 3.17 -16.56
CA VAL A 22 17.77 3.76 -17.14
C VAL A 22 17.89 5.27 -17.38
N THR A 23 17.22 5.74 -18.43
CA THR A 23 17.12 7.18 -18.75
C THR A 23 16.50 7.94 -17.56
N GLY A 24 17.11 9.06 -17.17
CA GLY A 24 16.67 9.85 -16.01
C GLY A 24 17.13 9.31 -14.64
N GLY A 25 17.83 8.17 -14.60
CA GLY A 25 18.36 7.59 -13.38
C GLY A 25 17.34 6.77 -12.57
N LEU A 26 17.83 6.04 -11.57
CA LEU A 26 17.07 5.00 -10.86
C LEU A 26 15.82 5.52 -10.11
N LEU A 27 15.80 6.80 -9.75
CA LEU A 27 14.71 7.42 -8.99
C LEU A 27 13.60 8.02 -9.86
N ALA A 28 13.75 8.06 -11.18
CA ALA A 28 12.76 8.61 -12.10
C ALA A 28 11.63 7.63 -12.48
N TRP A 29 11.71 6.38 -12.00
CA TRP A 29 10.87 5.26 -12.46
C TRP A 29 9.93 4.70 -11.38
N GLY A 30 9.49 5.54 -10.44
CA GLY A 30 8.43 5.17 -9.49
C GLY A 30 7.07 5.03 -10.18
N LEU A 31 6.13 4.34 -9.53
CA LEU A 31 4.79 4.01 -10.07
C LEU A 31 4.82 3.21 -11.38
N CYS A 32 5.88 2.41 -11.58
CA CYS A 32 6.01 1.57 -12.75
C CYS A 32 5.23 0.26 -12.63
N TYR A 33 5.19 -0.31 -11.42
CA TYR A 33 4.36 -1.47 -11.09
C TYR A 33 3.22 -1.06 -10.16
N ASN A 34 2.05 -1.64 -10.35
CA ASN A 34 0.87 -1.50 -9.49
C ASN A 34 0.52 -2.81 -8.75
N ASP A 35 1.26 -3.88 -9.00
CA ASP A 35 1.16 -5.17 -8.34
C ASP A 35 2.55 -5.78 -8.06
N GLU A 36 2.59 -6.81 -7.20
CA GLU A 36 3.79 -7.56 -6.88
C GLU A 36 4.14 -8.52 -8.03
N MET A 37 5.32 -8.34 -8.60
CA MET A 37 5.84 -9.29 -9.58
C MET A 37 6.22 -10.61 -8.93
N SER A 38 5.67 -11.71 -9.45
CA SER A 38 5.96 -13.08 -9.02
C SER A 38 5.79 -13.30 -7.51
N PRO A 39 4.55 -13.18 -6.97
CA PRO A 39 4.29 -13.40 -5.55
C PRO A 39 4.77 -14.78 -5.10
N SER A 40 5.42 -14.85 -3.93
CA SER A 40 5.93 -16.12 -3.39
C SER A 40 4.88 -16.91 -2.60
N GLN A 41 3.75 -16.30 -2.30
CA GLN A 41 2.63 -16.85 -1.52
C GLN A 41 1.35 -16.05 -1.80
N ASP A 42 0.23 -16.56 -1.31
CA ASP A 42 -1.09 -15.93 -1.39
C ASP A 42 -1.30 -14.81 -0.36
N TYR A 43 -0.42 -14.69 0.64
CA TYR A 43 -0.54 -13.74 1.75
C TYR A 43 -1.87 -13.87 2.52
N CYS A 44 -2.37 -15.09 2.66
CA CYS A 44 -3.48 -15.39 3.54
C CYS A 44 -2.98 -15.70 4.97
N ASP A 45 -3.44 -14.93 5.97
CA ASP A 45 -3.24 -15.24 7.38
C ASP A 45 -4.57 -15.63 8.04
N PRO A 46 -4.65 -16.74 8.81
CA PRO A 46 -5.88 -17.12 9.51
C PRO A 46 -6.37 -16.02 10.47
N ASN A 47 -7.43 -15.31 10.07
CA ASN A 47 -7.97 -14.18 10.80
C ASN A 47 -9.50 -14.28 10.93
N TYR A 48 -10.01 -14.08 12.14
CA TYR A 48 -11.46 -14.19 12.41
C TYR A 48 -12.27 -13.01 11.86
N LEU A 49 -11.72 -11.80 11.89
CA LEU A 49 -12.42 -10.59 11.43
C LEU A 49 -12.35 -10.44 9.91
N TYR A 50 -11.23 -10.83 9.32
CA TYR A 50 -10.96 -10.72 7.89
C TYR A 50 -10.54 -12.09 7.35
N PRO A 51 -11.45 -13.08 7.29
CA PRO A 51 -11.12 -14.41 6.80
C PRO A 51 -10.63 -14.33 5.35
N CYS A 52 -9.71 -15.21 4.98
CA CYS A 52 -9.32 -15.34 3.59
C CYS A 52 -10.48 -15.87 2.76
N VAL A 53 -10.68 -15.27 1.60
CA VAL A 53 -11.73 -15.66 0.66
C VAL A 53 -11.15 -16.71 -0.30
N GLU A 54 -11.93 -17.77 -0.56
CA GLU A 54 -11.50 -18.85 -1.44
C GLU A 54 -11.20 -18.31 -2.85
N GLY A 55 -10.03 -18.66 -3.39
CA GLY A 55 -9.59 -18.21 -4.72
C GLY A 55 -9.08 -16.77 -4.78
N VAL A 56 -8.98 -16.08 -3.64
CA VAL A 56 -8.47 -14.71 -3.54
C VAL A 56 -7.07 -14.70 -2.94
N GLU A 57 -6.16 -13.99 -3.61
CA GLU A 57 -4.78 -13.81 -3.16
C GLU A 57 -4.54 -12.34 -2.76
N TYR A 58 -3.78 -12.13 -1.69
CA TYR A 58 -3.55 -10.83 -1.05
C TYR A 58 -2.11 -10.33 -1.21
N TYR A 59 -1.49 -10.63 -2.34
CA TYR A 59 -0.18 -10.11 -2.73
C TYR A 59 -0.19 -8.59 -2.89
N GLY A 60 1.00 -7.99 -3.01
CA GLY A 60 1.16 -6.53 -3.03
C GLY A 60 0.39 -5.87 -4.17
N ARG A 61 -0.53 -4.92 -3.88
CA ARG A 61 -1.22 -4.11 -4.91
C ARG A 61 -1.32 -2.63 -4.55
N GLY A 62 -1.45 -1.79 -5.58
CA GLY A 62 -1.72 -0.36 -5.48
C GLY A 62 -0.48 0.53 -5.41
N ALA A 63 -0.70 1.84 -5.20
CA ALA A 63 0.35 2.85 -5.21
C ALA A 63 1.33 2.72 -4.02
N LEU A 64 0.85 2.22 -2.89
CA LEU A 64 1.68 1.61 -1.87
C LEU A 64 1.22 0.16 -1.74
N PRO A 65 2.08 -0.83 -2.01
CA PRO A 65 1.71 -2.24 -1.98
C PRO A 65 1.00 -2.64 -0.67
N VAL A 66 -0.26 -3.04 -0.80
CA VAL A 66 -1.08 -3.61 0.27
C VAL A 66 -0.90 -5.11 0.28
N TYR A 67 -0.59 -5.68 1.44
CA TYR A 67 -0.39 -7.11 1.64
C TYR A 67 -1.30 -7.62 2.74
N TRP A 68 -1.62 -8.91 2.67
CA TRP A 68 -2.37 -9.66 3.67
C TRP A 68 -3.86 -9.32 3.75
N ASN A 69 -4.68 -10.38 3.82
CA ASN A 69 -6.14 -10.32 3.99
C ASN A 69 -6.62 -9.30 5.03
N TYR A 70 -6.00 -9.26 6.20
CA TYR A 70 -6.41 -8.32 7.26
C TYR A 70 -6.15 -6.86 6.89
N THR A 71 -5.13 -6.54 6.09
CA THR A 71 -4.88 -5.15 5.65
C THR A 71 -5.87 -4.75 4.57
N TYR A 72 -6.17 -5.65 3.62
CA TYR A 72 -7.21 -5.43 2.62
C TYR A 72 -8.58 -5.19 3.29
N GLY A 73 -8.92 -6.00 4.31
CA GLY A 73 -10.13 -5.81 5.11
C GLY A 73 -10.17 -4.46 5.84
N LEU A 74 -9.11 -4.09 6.55
CA LEU A 74 -9.02 -2.80 7.26
C LEU A 74 -9.17 -1.60 6.32
N ILE A 75 -8.52 -1.62 5.16
CA ILE A 75 -8.62 -0.55 4.16
C ILE A 75 -10.03 -0.55 3.56
N GLY A 76 -10.58 -1.73 3.26
CA GLY A 76 -11.93 -1.86 2.71
C GLY A 76 -12.98 -1.27 3.63
N ASP A 77 -12.90 -1.54 4.94
CA ASP A 77 -13.77 -0.96 5.96
C ASP A 77 -13.64 0.56 6.05
N ALA A 78 -12.42 1.08 5.91
CA ALA A 78 -12.16 2.52 5.98
C ALA A 78 -12.66 3.27 4.74
N LEU A 79 -12.47 2.69 3.55
CA LEU A 79 -12.87 3.28 2.26
C LEU A 79 -14.30 2.92 1.85
N LYS A 80 -14.97 2.03 2.59
CA LYS A 80 -16.29 1.48 2.27
C LYS A 80 -16.33 0.80 0.90
N VAL A 81 -15.28 0.02 0.61
CA VAL A 81 -15.12 -0.79 -0.61
C VAL A 81 -14.75 -2.20 -0.20
N ASP A 82 -15.35 -3.22 -0.81
CA ASP A 82 -15.08 -4.61 -0.47
C ASP A 82 -13.76 -5.12 -1.06
N LEU A 83 -12.65 -4.72 -0.44
CA LEU A 83 -11.30 -5.11 -0.84
C LEU A 83 -10.91 -6.50 -0.35
N LEU A 84 -11.67 -7.10 0.57
CA LEU A 84 -11.39 -8.45 1.07
C LEU A 84 -11.79 -9.51 0.03
N ASN A 85 -12.93 -9.32 -0.63
CA ASN A 85 -13.38 -10.18 -1.73
C ASN A 85 -12.85 -9.71 -3.10
N HIS A 86 -12.56 -8.42 -3.26
CA HIS A 86 -12.10 -7.83 -4.52
C HIS A 86 -10.79 -7.03 -4.38
N PRO A 87 -9.67 -7.67 -4.02
CA PRO A 87 -8.38 -6.98 -3.89
C PRO A 87 -7.87 -6.41 -5.22
N GLU A 88 -8.30 -6.96 -6.36
CA GLU A 88 -7.95 -6.51 -7.72
C GLU A 88 -8.39 -5.07 -8.01
N TYR A 89 -9.33 -4.51 -7.25
CA TYR A 89 -9.72 -3.11 -7.41
C TYR A 89 -8.57 -2.13 -7.16
N LEU A 90 -7.56 -2.51 -6.36
CA LEU A 90 -6.35 -1.69 -6.15
C LEU A 90 -5.42 -1.66 -7.38
N GLU A 91 -5.54 -2.62 -8.30
CA GLU A 91 -4.81 -2.61 -9.57
C GLU A 91 -5.60 -1.86 -10.65
N GLN A 92 -6.94 -2.02 -10.64
CA GLN A 92 -7.82 -1.56 -11.71
C GLN A 92 -8.25 -0.09 -11.55
N ASN A 93 -8.23 0.46 -10.33
CA ASN A 93 -8.68 1.82 -10.05
C ASN A 93 -7.58 2.65 -9.36
N ALA A 94 -6.94 3.53 -10.14
CA ALA A 94 -5.88 4.39 -9.64
C ALA A 94 -6.31 5.30 -8.48
N THR A 95 -7.53 5.84 -8.51
CA THR A 95 -8.04 6.67 -7.41
C THR A 95 -8.13 5.87 -6.12
N LEU A 96 -8.67 4.65 -6.19
CA LEU A 96 -8.79 3.76 -5.03
C LEU A 96 -7.41 3.33 -4.52
N ALA A 97 -6.48 3.01 -5.43
CA ALA A 97 -5.10 2.67 -5.09
C ALA A 97 -4.39 3.79 -4.29
N PHE A 98 -4.58 5.04 -4.70
CA PHE A 98 -4.03 6.19 -3.96
C PHE A 98 -4.78 6.48 -2.66
N GLN A 99 -6.10 6.28 -2.62
CA GLN A 99 -6.86 6.38 -1.37
C GLN A 99 -6.36 5.37 -0.32
N ALA A 100 -6.10 4.12 -0.73
CA ALA A 100 -5.52 3.09 0.11
C ALA A 100 -4.10 3.48 0.60
N ALA A 101 -3.26 3.98 -0.31
CA ALA A 101 -1.92 4.45 0.03
C ALA A 101 -1.92 5.62 1.03
N ILE A 102 -2.82 6.61 0.82
CA ILE A 102 -2.99 7.74 1.74
C ILE A 102 -3.52 7.25 3.08
N TRP A 103 -4.53 6.37 3.10
CA TRP A 103 -5.02 5.79 4.35
C TRP A 103 -3.89 5.12 5.13
N ARG A 104 -3.03 4.35 4.46
CA ARG A 104 -1.87 3.71 5.07
C ARG A 104 -0.86 4.71 5.63
N TRP A 105 -0.70 5.86 4.98
CA TRP A 105 0.16 6.97 5.42
C TRP A 105 -0.39 7.67 6.67
N MET A 106 -1.72 7.82 6.74
CA MET A 106 -2.44 8.49 7.83
C MET A 106 -2.71 7.58 9.04
N THR A 107 -2.61 6.26 8.89
CA THR A 107 -3.09 5.30 9.91
C THR A 107 -1.95 4.60 10.68
N PRO A 108 -1.93 4.72 12.01
CA PRO A 108 -1.09 3.90 12.90
C PRO A 108 -1.46 2.41 12.82
N MET A 109 -0.55 1.55 12.37
CA MET A 109 -0.83 0.10 12.26
C MET A 109 -0.54 -0.69 13.54
N LYS A 110 0.17 -0.10 14.51
CA LYS A 110 0.59 -0.79 15.75
C LYS A 110 0.45 0.16 16.94
N LYS A 111 0.14 -0.39 18.12
CA LYS A 111 -0.19 0.34 19.37
C LYS A 111 0.88 1.35 19.88
N LYS A 112 2.06 1.44 19.27
CA LYS A 112 3.12 2.41 19.61
C LYS A 112 3.85 2.96 18.37
N GLN A 113 3.29 2.73 17.20
CA GLN A 113 3.85 3.22 15.94
C GLN A 113 3.01 4.43 15.51
N PRO A 114 3.58 5.64 15.40
CA PRO A 114 2.84 6.79 14.85
C PRO A 114 2.50 6.55 13.37
N SER A 115 1.53 7.31 12.86
CA SER A 115 1.32 7.39 11.42
C SER A 115 2.51 8.10 10.76
N ALA A 116 2.76 7.84 9.47
CA ALA A 116 3.79 8.57 8.75
C ALA A 116 3.46 10.08 8.69
N HIS A 117 2.17 10.40 8.55
CA HIS A 117 1.66 11.76 8.66
C HIS A 117 2.08 12.45 9.96
N ASP A 118 1.76 11.86 11.12
CA ASP A 118 2.04 12.47 12.43
C ASP A 118 3.52 12.74 12.66
N VAL A 119 4.40 11.88 12.13
CA VAL A 119 5.85 12.08 12.15
C VAL A 119 6.22 13.29 11.29
N PHE A 120 5.72 13.37 10.06
CA PHE A 120 6.09 14.42 9.11
C PHE A 120 5.55 15.80 9.47
N VAL A 121 4.37 15.89 10.08
CA VAL A 121 3.78 17.16 10.52
C VAL A 121 4.22 17.58 11.92
N GLY A 122 5.00 16.76 12.62
CA GLY A 122 5.58 17.07 13.94
C GLY A 122 4.64 16.87 15.13
N ASN A 123 3.54 16.12 14.95
CA ASN A 123 2.63 15.75 16.03
C ASN A 123 3.22 14.66 16.93
N TRP A 124 4.05 13.78 16.37
CA TRP A 124 4.73 12.76 17.14
C TRP A 124 5.95 13.33 17.89
N LYS A 125 5.94 13.19 19.21
CA LYS A 125 7.04 13.56 20.12
C LYS A 125 7.49 12.31 20.86
N LEU A 126 8.82 12.17 21.00
CA LEU A 126 9.47 11.10 21.76
C LEU A 126 9.22 11.24 23.26
#